data_AF-A0A4P5SRS0-F1
#
_entry.id   AF-A0A4P5SRS0-F1
#
_cell.length_a   1.000
_cell.length_b   1.000
_cell.length_c   1.000
_cell.angle_alpha   90.00
_cell.angle_beta   90.00
_cell.angle_gamma   90.00
#
_symmetry.space_group_name_H-M   'P 1'
#
loop_
_entity.id
_entity.type
_entity.pdbx_description
1 polymer ?
#
loop_
_entity_poly.entity_id
_entity_poly.type
_entity_poly.pdbx_seq_one_letter_code
_entity_poly.pdbx_strand_id
1 'polypeptide(L)'
;MSYAILPLIIATIISVFFVYRIDKKIPTIPILGAVVVALFGGLTIVFDNKIFFYMKPTIINIIFALILLYGQIFLKQPLLKKLFDGSIKISDEGWNILNKRWIYFFIFLAILNELVWRTQSEDFWVQFKVFGLLPITLIFTIMQISLIQKHRTDQ
;
A
#
# COMPACT_ATOMS: atom_id res chain seq x y z
N MET A 1 -11.62 29.59 5.01
CA MET A 1 -11.18 28.18 4.88
C MET A 1 -9.72 27.94 5.28
N SER A 2 -8.77 28.87 5.08
CA SER A 2 -7.34 28.63 5.41
C SER A 2 -7.01 28.56 6.91
N TYR A 3 -7.76 29.28 7.77
CA TYR A 3 -7.51 29.33 9.23
C TYR A 3 -7.78 28.02 10.00
N ALA A 4 -8.56 27.09 9.46
CA ALA A 4 -8.88 25.82 10.12
C ALA A 4 -7.85 24.72 9.83
N ILE A 5 -7.09 24.86 8.74
CA ILE A 5 -6.12 23.85 8.29
C ILE A 5 -4.85 23.92 9.14
N LEU A 6 -4.42 25.12 9.53
CA LEU A 6 -3.19 25.31 10.32
C LEU A 6 -3.27 24.69 11.73
N PRO A 7 -4.35 24.90 12.52
CA PRO A 7 -4.52 24.24 13.81
C PRO A 7 -4.65 22.72 13.68
N LEU A 8 -5.30 22.24 12.62
CA LEU A 8 -5.44 20.81 12.36
C LEU A 8 -4.08 20.15 12.05
N ILE A 9 -3.24 20.81 11.24
CA ILE A 9 -1.88 20.34 10.96
C ILE A 9 -1.06 20.28 12.25
N ILE A 10 -1.11 21.35 13.07
CA ILE A 10 -0.37 21.41 14.34
C ILE A 10 -0.86 20.30 15.30
N ALA A 11 -2.17 20.13 15.45
CA ALA A 11 -2.75 19.08 16.28
C ALA A 11 -2.37 17.67 15.79
N THR A 12 -2.30 17.47 14.48
CA THR A 12 -1.89 16.19 13.88
C THR A 12 -0.42 15.91 14.16
N ILE A 13 0.46 16.91 14.03
CA ILE A 13 1.90 16.78 14.33
C ILE A 13 2.10 16.41 15.81
N ILE A 14 1.38 17.06 16.72
CA ILE A 14 1.47 16.78 18.17
C ILE A 14 0.95 15.38 18.49
N SER A 15 -0.19 14.98 17.91
CA SER A 15 -0.73 13.62 18.08
C SER A 15 0.23 12.55 17.58
N VAL A 16 0.83 12.73 16.40
CA VAL A 16 1.82 11.80 15.84
C VAL A 16 3.05 11.71 16.75
N PHE A 17 3.54 12.83 17.28
CA PHE A 17 4.67 12.86 18.20
C PHE A 17 4.38 12.14 19.53
N PHE A 18 3.18 12.31 20.08
CA PHE A 18 2.75 11.62 21.29
C PHE A 18 2.56 10.11 21.08
N VAL A 19 1.91 9.71 20.00
CA VAL A 19 1.75 8.30 19.62
C VAL A 19 3.12 7.64 19.41
N TYR A 20 4.06 8.34 18.74
CA TYR A 20 5.43 7.86 18.55
C TYR A 20 6.17 7.63 19.89
N ARG A 21 5.91 8.46 20.90
CA ARG A 21 6.55 8.36 22.22
C ARG A 21 5.95 7.26 23.09
N ILE A 22 4.65 6.98 22.96
CA ILE A 22 3.92 5.99 23.76
C ILE A 22 4.11 4.58 23.20
N ASP A 23 3.98 4.39 21.89
CA ASP A 23 3.97 3.03 21.34
C ASP A 23 5.36 2.40 21.27
N LYS A 24 6.46 3.18 21.15
CA LYS A 24 7.87 2.72 20.98
C LYS A 24 8.11 1.61 19.94
N LYS A 25 7.08 1.14 19.26
CA LYS A 25 7.11 0.29 18.10
C LYS A 25 7.01 1.24 16.94
N ILE A 26 8.14 1.47 16.28
CA ILE A 26 8.08 2.19 15.03
C ILE A 26 7.21 1.32 14.10
N PRO A 27 6.02 1.77 13.70
CA PRO A 27 5.14 0.91 12.94
C PRO A 27 5.85 0.65 11.61
N THR A 28 6.04 -0.62 11.27
CA THR A 28 6.89 -1.01 10.14
C THR A 28 6.40 -0.40 8.82
N ILE A 29 5.09 -0.11 8.71
CA ILE A 29 4.45 0.54 7.57
C ILE A 29 4.93 1.98 7.34
N PRO A 30 4.81 2.93 8.29
CA PRO A 30 5.28 4.30 8.10
C PRO A 30 6.80 4.38 7.89
N ILE A 31 7.63 3.50 8.46
CA ILE A 31 9.07 3.47 8.12
C ILE A 31 9.26 3.07 6.66
N LEU A 32 8.58 2.01 6.21
CA LEU A 32 8.64 1.60 4.82
C LEU A 32 8.19 2.73 3.89
N GLY A 33 7.07 3.35 4.20
CA GLY A 33 6.55 4.51 3.49
C GLY A 33 7.56 5.65 3.48
N ALA A 34 8.22 5.93 4.61
CA ALA A 34 9.26 6.94 4.71
C ALA A 34 10.51 6.59 3.89
N VAL A 35 10.96 5.33 3.88
CA VAL A 35 12.08 4.85 3.05
C VAL A 35 11.74 5.00 1.57
N VAL A 36 10.53 4.62 1.17
CA VAL A 36 10.03 4.80 -0.20
C VAL A 36 9.98 6.28 -0.55
N VAL A 37 9.31 7.11 0.27
CA VAL A 37 9.21 8.56 0.04
C VAL A 37 10.58 9.22 0.03
N ALA A 38 11.54 8.78 0.86
CA ALA A 38 12.90 9.30 0.87
C ALA A 38 13.69 8.90 -0.39
N LEU A 39 13.62 7.63 -0.81
CA LEU A 39 14.23 7.16 -2.06
C LEU A 39 13.67 7.90 -3.27
N PHE A 40 12.35 8.04 -3.34
CA PHE A 40 11.68 8.77 -4.42
C PHE A 40 11.87 10.27 -4.35
N GLY A 41 11.86 10.86 -3.15
CA GLY A 41 12.14 12.28 -2.94
C GLY A 41 13.55 12.61 -3.43
N GLY A 42 14.52 11.76 -3.10
CA GLY A 42 15.89 11.84 -3.62
C GLY A 42 15.96 11.68 -5.14
N LEU A 43 15.36 10.63 -5.72
CA LEU A 43 15.39 10.44 -7.17
C LEU A 43 14.62 11.52 -7.94
N THR A 44 13.56 12.10 -7.38
CA THR A 44 12.79 13.20 -8.02
C THR A 44 13.63 14.49 -8.10
N ILE A 45 14.48 14.75 -7.12
CA ILE A 45 15.39 15.92 -7.15
C ILE A 45 16.48 15.73 -8.23
N VAL A 46 16.88 14.48 -8.49
CA VAL A 46 17.94 14.16 -9.47
C VAL A 46 17.41 14.00 -10.89
N PHE A 47 16.19 13.49 -11.06
CA PHE A 47 15.56 13.24 -12.35
C PHE A 47 14.30 14.11 -12.54
N ASP A 48 14.51 15.31 -13.10
CA ASP A 48 13.43 16.23 -13.52
C ASP A 48 12.80 15.77 -14.85
N ASN A 49 12.21 14.57 -14.86
CA ASN A 49 11.75 13.92 -16.08
C ASN A 49 10.32 13.37 -15.95
N LYS A 50 9.47 13.62 -16.96
CA LYS A 50 8.04 13.24 -16.96
C LYS A 50 7.81 11.73 -16.77
N ILE A 51 8.78 10.89 -17.15
CA ILE A 51 8.73 9.44 -16.94
C ILE A 51 8.61 9.09 -15.45
N PHE A 52 9.27 9.85 -14.57
CA PHE A 52 9.21 9.62 -13.13
C PHE A 52 7.81 9.83 -12.55
N PHE A 53 7.02 10.73 -13.15
CA PHE A 53 5.64 10.98 -12.75
C PHE A 53 4.76 9.73 -12.95
N TYR A 54 4.90 9.07 -14.10
CA TYR A 54 4.14 7.86 -14.44
C TYR A 54 4.64 6.59 -13.72
N MET A 55 5.94 6.52 -13.42
CA MET A 55 6.57 5.37 -12.75
C MET A 55 6.28 5.31 -11.25
N LYS A 56 5.90 6.42 -10.61
CA LYS A 56 5.59 6.51 -9.17
C LYS A 56 4.68 5.35 -8.69
N PRO A 57 3.49 5.10 -9.28
CA PRO A 57 2.63 4.02 -8.83
C PRO A 57 3.22 2.62 -9.08
N THR A 58 3.88 2.39 -10.23
CA THR A 58 4.50 1.10 -10.56
C THR A 58 5.54 0.70 -9.52
N ILE A 59 6.48 1.59 -9.24
CA ILE A 59 7.57 1.31 -8.30
C ILE A 59 7.01 1.13 -6.87
N ILE A 60 6.04 1.95 -6.43
CA ILE A 60 5.39 1.76 -5.12
C ILE A 60 4.76 0.37 -5.04
N ASN A 61 3.98 -0.04 -6.05
CA ASN A 61 3.33 -1.35 -6.08
C ASN A 61 4.35 -2.50 -6.09
N ILE A 62 5.43 -2.40 -6.87
CA ILE A 62 6.50 -3.42 -6.89
C ILE A 62 7.17 -3.52 -5.52
N ILE A 63 7.49 -2.39 -4.89
CA ILE A 63 8.09 -2.37 -3.57
C ILE A 63 7.16 -3.04 -2.55
N PHE A 64 5.87 -2.72 -2.54
CA PHE A 64 4.90 -3.40 -1.68
C PHE A 64 4.85 -4.91 -1.94
N ALA A 65 4.82 -5.33 -3.21
CA ALA A 65 4.86 -6.75 -3.56
C ALA A 65 6.13 -7.44 -3.05
N LEU A 66 7.30 -6.82 -3.23
CA LEU A 66 8.59 -7.33 -2.77
C LEU A 66 8.66 -7.41 -1.26
N ILE A 67 8.12 -6.44 -0.53
CA ILE A 67 8.04 -6.48 0.92
C ILE A 67 7.16 -7.61 1.40
N LEU A 68 5.96 -7.77 0.82
CA LEU A 68 5.05 -8.85 1.20
C LEU A 68 5.66 -10.23 0.92
N LEU A 69 6.40 -10.34 -0.19
CA LEU A 69 7.12 -11.55 -0.57
C LEU A 69 8.32 -11.80 0.36
N TYR A 70 9.12 -10.78 0.65
CA TYR A 70 10.25 -10.85 1.56
C TYR A 70 9.81 -11.20 2.98
N GLY A 71 8.73 -10.59 3.47
CA GLY A 71 8.15 -10.93 4.77
C GLY A 71 7.65 -12.37 4.83
N GLN A 72 7.02 -12.86 3.77
CA GLN A 72 6.60 -14.26 3.70
C GLN A 72 7.79 -15.23 3.77
N ILE A 73 8.89 -14.93 3.08
CA ILE A 73 10.08 -15.80 3.03
C ILE A 73 10.91 -15.69 4.32
N PHE A 74 11.13 -14.48 4.82
CA PHE A 74 12.06 -14.20 5.92
C PHE A 74 11.42 -14.34 7.31
N LEU A 75 10.17 -13.90 7.49
CA LEU A 75 9.47 -14.04 8.76
C LEU A 75 8.73 -15.39 8.88
N LYS A 76 8.64 -16.18 7.80
CA LYS A 76 7.81 -17.41 7.69
C LYS A 76 6.35 -17.19 8.14
N GLN A 77 5.94 -15.94 8.24
CA GLN A 77 4.61 -15.52 8.66
C GLN A 77 4.17 -14.42 7.69
N PRO A 78 2.93 -14.49 7.18
CA PRO A 78 2.39 -13.48 6.29
C PRO A 78 2.42 -12.11 6.96
N LEU A 79 3.08 -11.12 6.35
CA LEU A 79 3.16 -9.76 6.90
C LEU A 79 1.77 -9.17 7.13
N LEU A 80 0.83 -9.48 6.23
CA LEU A 80 -0.57 -9.09 6.39
C LEU A 80 -1.18 -9.59 7.69
N LYS A 81 -0.82 -10.79 8.18
CA LYS A 81 -1.24 -11.27 9.50
C LYS A 81 -0.77 -10.33 10.59
N LYS A 82 0.52 -9.99 10.62
CA LYS A 82 1.09 -9.08 11.63
C LYS A 82 0.49 -7.67 11.60
N LEU A 83 0.03 -7.22 10.43
CA LEU A 83 -0.58 -5.91 10.23
C LEU A 83 -2.04 -5.87 10.67
N PHE A 84 -2.79 -6.94 10.41
CA PHE A 84 -4.23 -7.03 10.64
C PHE A 84 -4.60 -7.97 11.80
N ASP A 85 -3.62 -8.43 12.58
CA ASP A 85 -3.75 -9.36 13.71
C ASP A 85 -4.80 -8.89 14.73
N GLY A 86 -4.97 -7.58 14.87
CA GLY A 86 -5.97 -6.97 15.76
C GLY A 86 -7.36 -6.77 15.16
N SER A 87 -7.56 -7.01 13.86
CA SER A 87 -8.82 -6.67 13.15
C SER A 87 -9.50 -7.86 12.49
N ILE A 88 -8.76 -8.91 12.11
CA ILE A 88 -9.29 -10.04 11.36
C ILE A 88 -8.75 -11.35 11.97
N LYS A 89 -9.65 -12.21 12.45
CA LYS A 89 -9.29 -13.58 12.88
C LYS A 89 -9.53 -14.57 11.73
N ILE A 90 -8.46 -15.03 11.11
CA ILE A 90 -8.47 -16.10 10.10
C ILE A 90 -7.34 -17.09 10.38
N SER A 91 -7.47 -18.32 9.87
CA SER A 91 -6.46 -19.37 10.01
C SER A 91 -5.11 -18.96 9.37
N ASP A 92 -4.01 -19.57 9.84
CA ASP A 92 -2.67 -19.33 9.28
C ASP A 92 -2.60 -19.62 7.77
N GLU A 93 -3.34 -20.62 7.31
CA GLU A 93 -3.46 -20.94 5.89
C GLU A 93 -4.21 -19.86 5.11
N GLY A 94 -5.32 -19.33 5.68
CA GLY A 94 -6.06 -18.20 5.12
C GLY A 94 -5.20 -16.95 4.97
N TRP A 95 -4.33 -16.67 5.96
CA TRP A 95 -3.39 -15.57 5.88
C TRP A 95 -2.33 -15.74 4.79
N ASN A 96 -1.83 -16.96 4.58
CA ASN A 96 -0.85 -17.23 3.53
C ASN A 96 -1.47 -17.03 2.14
N ILE A 97 -2.70 -17.51 1.93
CA ILE A 97 -3.43 -17.31 0.68
C ILE A 97 -3.73 -15.82 0.47
N LEU A 98 -4.19 -15.12 1.49
CA LEU A 98 -4.44 -13.68 1.44
C LEU A 98 -3.17 -12.92 1.05
N ASN A 99 -2.03 -13.23 1.69
CA ASN A 99 -0.75 -12.61 1.40
C ASN A 99 -0.32 -12.80 -0.06
N LYS A 100 -0.43 -14.02 -0.59
CA LYS A 100 -0.15 -14.31 -1.99
C LYS A 100 -1.07 -13.52 -2.94
N ARG A 101 -2.38 -13.46 -2.66
CA ARG A 101 -3.33 -12.71 -3.50
C ARG A 101 -3.01 -11.22 -3.54
N TRP A 102 -2.58 -10.64 -2.41
CA TRP A 102 -2.12 -9.25 -2.36
C TRP A 102 -0.83 -9.03 -3.13
N ILE A 103 0.15 -9.94 -3.04
CA ILE A 103 1.37 -9.88 -3.87
C ILE A 103 0.99 -9.86 -5.36
N TYR A 104 0.17 -10.80 -5.81
CA TYR A 104 -0.28 -10.86 -7.20
C TYR A 104 -1.05 -9.60 -7.62
N PHE A 105 -1.88 -9.05 -6.73
CA PHE A 105 -2.62 -7.83 -6.99
C PHE A 105 -1.71 -6.61 -7.17
N PHE A 106 -0.71 -6.43 -6.30
CA PHE A 106 0.26 -5.34 -6.46
C PHE A 106 1.09 -5.48 -7.73
N ILE A 107 1.53 -6.69 -8.08
CA ILE A 107 2.24 -6.94 -9.34
C ILE A 107 1.33 -6.65 -10.54
N PHE A 108 0.07 -7.11 -10.49
CA PHE A 108 -0.92 -6.82 -11.51
C PHE A 108 -1.13 -5.31 -11.69
N LEU A 109 -1.28 -4.55 -10.60
CA LEU A 109 -1.40 -3.09 -10.65
C LEU A 109 -0.15 -2.41 -11.20
N ALA A 110 1.04 -2.93 -10.90
CA ALA A 110 2.30 -2.41 -11.45
C ALA A 110 2.37 -2.58 -12.97
N ILE A 111 2.06 -3.78 -13.46
CA ILE A 111 2.02 -4.10 -14.89
C ILE A 111 0.93 -3.27 -15.58
N LEU A 112 -0.26 -3.20 -14.99
CA LEU A 112 -1.39 -2.45 -15.54
C LEU A 112 -1.06 -0.97 -15.65
N ASN A 113 -0.45 -0.37 -14.62
CA ASN A 113 0.03 1.01 -14.69
C ASN A 113 1.04 1.17 -15.82
N GLU A 114 2.01 0.27 -15.95
CA GLU A 114 3.03 0.34 -16.98
C GLU A 114 2.48 0.21 -18.41
N LEU A 115 1.49 -0.65 -18.62
CA LEU A 115 0.79 -0.76 -19.89
C LEU A 115 0.00 0.51 -20.22
N VAL A 116 -0.74 1.06 -19.25
CA VAL A 116 -1.59 2.23 -19.48
C VAL A 116 -0.76 3.46 -19.81
N TRP A 117 0.29 3.79 -19.04
CA TRP A 117 1.07 5.01 -19.34
C TRP A 117 1.91 4.88 -20.61
N ARG A 118 2.29 3.66 -21.02
CA ARG A 118 3.02 3.44 -22.29
C ARG A 118 2.14 3.46 -23.52
N THR A 119 0.86 3.12 -23.40
CA THR A 119 -0.05 2.98 -24.56
C THR A 119 -1.09 4.10 -24.67
N GLN A 120 -1.43 4.77 -23.57
CA GLN A 120 -2.51 5.76 -23.50
C GLN A 120 -1.97 7.17 -23.22
N SER A 121 -2.83 8.17 -23.41
CA SER A 121 -2.50 9.58 -23.11
C SER A 121 -2.46 9.88 -21.60
N GLU A 122 -1.82 10.99 -21.24
CA GLU A 122 -1.72 11.47 -19.85
C GLU A 122 -3.09 11.63 -19.20
N ASP A 123 -4.04 12.25 -19.90
CA ASP A 123 -5.41 12.47 -19.41
C ASP A 123 -6.13 11.15 -19.11
N PHE A 124 -5.99 10.17 -20.02
CA PHE A 124 -6.54 8.84 -19.81
C PHE A 124 -5.87 8.15 -18.62
N TRP A 125 -4.55 8.25 -18.48
CA TRP A 125 -3.83 7.66 -17.35
C TRP A 125 -4.28 8.26 -16.00
N VAL A 126 -4.49 9.58 -15.92
CA VAL A 126 -5.00 10.23 -14.70
C VAL A 126 -6.41 9.73 -14.38
N GLN A 127 -7.30 9.68 -15.37
CA GLN A 127 -8.65 9.16 -15.20
C GLN A 127 -8.65 7.68 -14.83
N PHE A 128 -7.79 6.87 -15.44
CA PHE A 128 -7.65 5.46 -15.12
C PHE A 128 -7.14 5.24 -13.69
N LYS A 129 -6.18 6.04 -13.25
CA LYS A 129 -5.68 5.99 -11.87
C LYS A 129 -6.76 6.34 -10.86
N VAL A 130 -7.59 7.34 -11.14
CA VAL A 130 -8.64 7.78 -10.20
C VAL A 130 -9.87 6.89 -10.28
N PHE A 131 -10.42 6.69 -11.47
CA PHE A 131 -11.69 5.99 -11.70
C PHE A 131 -11.55 4.54 -12.12
N GLY A 132 -10.43 4.12 -12.70
CA GLY A 132 -10.17 2.72 -13.10
C GLY A 132 -9.67 1.87 -11.94
N LEU A 133 -8.79 2.41 -11.09
CA LEU A 133 -8.29 1.68 -9.90
C LEU A 133 -9.39 1.46 -8.85
N LEU A 134 -10.35 2.37 -8.71
CA LEU A 134 -11.47 2.23 -7.76
C LEU A 134 -12.31 0.96 -7.97
N PRO A 135 -12.89 0.68 -9.14
CA PRO A 135 -13.65 -0.55 -9.37
C PRO A 135 -12.77 -1.80 -9.28
N ILE A 136 -11.51 -1.73 -9.74
CA ILE A 136 -10.55 -2.85 -9.62
C ILE A 136 -10.31 -3.20 -8.14
N THR A 137 -10.05 -2.19 -7.31
CA THR A 137 -9.83 -2.38 -5.87
C THR A 137 -11.10 -2.82 -5.15
N LEU A 138 -12.28 -2.33 -5.54
CA LEU A 138 -13.56 -2.78 -4.99
C LEU A 138 -13.82 -4.26 -5.30
N ILE A 139 -13.69 -4.68 -6.56
CA ILE A 139 -13.86 -6.08 -6.96
C ILE A 139 -12.86 -6.96 -6.20
N PHE A 140 -11.59 -6.55 -6.15
CA PHE A 140 -10.57 -7.27 -5.39
C PHE A 140 -10.92 -7.39 -3.90
N THR A 141 -11.39 -6.30 -3.29
CA THR A 141 -11.77 -6.28 -1.87
C THR A 141 -12.94 -7.22 -1.59
N ILE A 142 -13.98 -7.20 -2.44
CA ILE A 142 -15.12 -8.14 -2.33
C ILE A 142 -14.64 -9.59 -2.45
N MET A 143 -13.73 -9.88 -3.40
CA MET A 143 -13.12 -11.19 -3.54
C MET A 143 -12.27 -11.61 -2.33
N GLN A 144 -11.68 -10.66 -1.60
CA GLN A 144 -10.98 -10.96 -0.34
C GLN A 144 -11.94 -11.22 0.81
N ILE A 145 -13.07 -10.50 0.90
CA ILE A 145 -14.07 -10.71 1.95
C ILE A 145 -14.60 -12.14 1.92
N SER A 146 -14.91 -12.67 0.74
CA SER A 146 -15.35 -14.07 0.58
C SER A 146 -14.28 -15.07 1.06
N LEU A 147 -13.01 -14.82 0.76
CA LEU A 147 -11.91 -15.67 1.21
C LEU A 147 -11.72 -15.62 2.73
N ILE A 148 -11.82 -14.42 3.31
CA ILE A 148 -11.74 -14.21 4.76
C ILE A 148 -12.90 -14.94 5.44
N GLN A 149 -14.13 -14.83 4.94
CA GLN A 149 -15.28 -15.57 5.48
C GLN A 149 -15.10 -17.09 5.38
N LYS A 150 -14.52 -17.60 4.29
CA LYS A 150 -14.26 -19.03 4.13
C LYS A 150 -13.23 -19.60 5.12
N HIS A 151 -12.26 -18.79 5.55
CA HIS A 151 -11.19 -19.20 6.48
C HIS A 151 -11.32 -18.54 7.85
N ARG A 152 -12.48 -17.93 8.13
CA ARG A 152 -12.80 -17.37 9.45
C ARG A 152 -12.80 -18.52 10.44
N THR A 153 -12.00 -18.37 11.48
CA THR A 153 -12.00 -19.31 12.59
C THR A 153 -12.95 -18.73 13.63
N ASP A 154 -14.08 -19.39 13.84
CA ASP A 154 -15.07 -18.98 14.85
C ASP A 154 -14.48 -19.22 16.25
N GLN A 155 -13.85 -18.19 16.80
CA GLN A 155 -13.51 -18.07 18.23
C GLN A 155 -13.64 -16.62 18.70
#